data_AF-A0A7Z8QNC0-F1
#
_entry.id   AF-A0A7Z8QNC0-F1
#
_cell.length_a   1.000
_cell.length_b   1.000
_cell.length_c   1.000
_cell.angle_alpha   90.00
_cell.angle_beta   90.00
_cell.angle_gamma   90.00
#
_symmetry.space_group_name_H-M   'P 1'
#
loop_
_entity.id
_entity.type
_entity.pdbx_description
1 polymer ?
#
loop_
_entity_poly.entity_id
_entity_poly.type
_entity_poly.pdbx_seq_one_letter_code
_entity_poly.pdbx_strand_id
1 'polypeptide(L)'
;MFKVETLHQRTGSKSPLREFRRMLKGIIENQEHIPDYTFVLDGNTVHIYPKGEFQKNLAPPNQAASIDKIILNPATLEKAKHFAGKFDVYFAESEWRSMLFNKKSIPENAEGSFISYVKWYAKNN
;
A
#
# COMPACT_ATOMS: atom_id res chain seq x y z
N MET A 1 -1.41 -4.62 20.19
CA MET A 1 -1.96 -5.41 21.33
C MET A 1 -1.79 -4.60 22.60
N PHE A 2 -2.75 -4.67 23.52
CA PHE A 2 -2.73 -3.93 24.78
C PHE A 2 -3.17 -4.81 25.94
N LYS A 3 -2.57 -4.64 27.12
CA LYS A 3 -3.09 -5.29 28.33
C LYS A 3 -4.44 -4.66 28.71
N VAL A 4 -5.34 -5.45 29.28
CA VAL A 4 -6.66 -4.95 29.75
C VAL A 4 -6.49 -3.80 30.74
N GLU A 5 -5.51 -3.86 31.63
CA GLU A 5 -5.17 -2.78 32.57
C GLU A 5 -4.72 -1.50 31.85
N THR A 6 -3.91 -1.62 30.80
CA THR A 6 -3.48 -0.47 29.99
C THR A 6 -4.68 0.19 29.30
N LEU A 7 -5.62 -0.61 28.79
CA LEU A 7 -6.86 -0.08 28.20
C LEU A 7 -7.76 0.57 29.24
N HIS A 8 -7.89 -0.02 30.42
CA HIS A 8 -8.66 0.53 31.54
C HIS A 8 -8.14 1.92 31.93
N GLN A 9 -6.83 2.08 32.05
CA GLN A 9 -6.19 3.37 32.34
C GLN A 9 -6.37 4.38 31.20
N ARG A 10 -6.12 3.96 29.95
CA ARG A 10 -6.25 4.86 28.77
C ARG A 10 -7.67 5.34 28.52
N THR A 11 -8.66 4.50 28.81
CA THR A 11 -10.08 4.85 28.67
C THR A 11 -10.61 5.64 29.86
N GLY A 12 -9.85 5.76 30.95
CA GLY A 12 -10.27 6.44 32.17
C GLY A 12 -11.48 5.78 32.84
N SER A 13 -11.65 4.48 32.67
CA SER A 13 -12.84 3.78 33.19
C SER A 13 -12.84 3.78 34.72
N LYS A 14 -13.97 4.14 35.32
CA LYS A 14 -14.16 4.15 36.78
C LYS A 14 -14.62 2.80 37.35
N SER A 15 -14.91 1.82 36.49
CA SER A 15 -15.35 0.50 36.94
C SER A 15 -14.17 -0.32 37.49
N PRO A 16 -14.41 -1.27 38.41
CA PRO A 16 -13.38 -2.21 38.83
C PRO A 16 -12.85 -3.01 37.63
N LEU A 17 -11.56 -3.38 37.63
CA LEU A 17 -10.91 -4.06 36.50
C LEU A 17 -11.64 -5.34 36.05
N ARG A 18 -12.24 -6.07 36.99
CA ARG A 18 -13.06 -7.26 36.71
C ARG A 18 -14.31 -6.92 35.90
N GLU A 19 -15.01 -5.85 36.26
CA GLU A 19 -16.22 -5.38 35.56
C GLU A 19 -15.85 -4.80 34.20
N PHE A 20 -14.77 -4.03 34.11
CA PHE A 20 -14.24 -3.57 32.83
C PHE A 20 -13.95 -4.73 31.88
N ARG A 21 -13.32 -5.81 32.38
CA ARG A 21 -13.07 -7.01 31.59
C ARG A 21 -14.37 -7.70 31.15
N ARG A 22 -15.38 -7.75 32.01
CA ARG A 22 -16.70 -8.30 31.66
C ARG A 22 -17.37 -7.48 30.54
N MET A 23 -17.35 -6.15 30.66
CA MET A 23 -17.89 -5.25 29.63
C MET A 23 -17.14 -5.41 28.30
N LEU A 24 -15.80 -5.47 28.36
CA LEU A 24 -14.96 -5.66 27.19
C LEU A 24 -15.27 -6.98 26.46
N LYS A 25 -15.52 -8.07 27.20
CA LYS A 25 -15.98 -9.34 26.61
C LYS A 25 -17.32 -9.18 25.88
N GLY A 26 -18.29 -8.50 26.48
CA GLY A 26 -19.58 -8.23 25.84
C GLY A 26 -19.45 -7.42 24.55
N ILE A 27 -18.52 -6.45 24.50
CA ILE A 27 -18.21 -5.70 23.27
C ILE A 27 -17.59 -6.62 22.21
N ILE A 28 -16.63 -7.47 22.60
CA ILE A 28 -15.95 -8.42 21.71
C ILE A 28 -16.94 -9.45 21.14
N GLU A 29 -17.89 -9.92 21.94
CA GLU A 29 -18.95 -10.85 21.51
C GLU A 29 -19.89 -10.21 20.50
N ASN A 30 -20.16 -8.91 20.61
CA ASN A 30 -21.06 -8.18 19.71
C ASN A 30 -20.33 -7.28 18.72
N GLN A 31 -19.06 -7.51 18.42
CA GLN A 31 -18.18 -6.57 17.68
C GLN A 31 -18.51 -6.38 16.19
N GLU A 32 -19.53 -7.06 15.65
CA GLU A 32 -19.90 -7.01 14.24
C GLU A 32 -20.25 -5.58 13.78
N HIS A 33 -20.85 -4.78 14.66
CA HIS A 33 -21.20 -3.38 14.42
C HIS A 33 -20.02 -2.39 14.45
N ILE A 34 -18.82 -2.81 14.83
CA ILE A 34 -17.64 -1.94 14.84
C ILE A 34 -17.03 -1.90 13.42
N PRO A 35 -16.99 -0.75 12.73
CA PRO A 35 -16.69 -0.73 11.30
C PRO A 35 -15.21 -1.01 10.97
N ASP A 36 -14.27 -0.48 11.74
CA ASP A 36 -12.86 -0.44 11.31
C ASP A 36 -11.97 -1.51 11.93
N TYR A 37 -12.38 -2.08 13.07
CA TYR A 37 -11.53 -2.97 13.87
C TYR A 37 -12.26 -4.19 14.41
N THR A 38 -11.50 -5.26 14.59
CA THR A 38 -11.86 -6.50 15.27
C THR A 38 -10.98 -6.65 16.50
N PHE A 39 -11.58 -7.11 17.59
CA PHE A 39 -10.96 -7.29 18.88
C PHE A 39 -10.95 -8.78 19.25
N VAL A 40 -9.82 -9.25 19.78
CA VAL A 40 -9.67 -10.60 20.31
C VAL A 40 -9.07 -10.50 21.71
N LEU A 41 -9.71 -11.13 22.69
CA LEU A 41 -9.19 -11.19 24.06
C LEU A 41 -8.49 -12.54 24.27
N ASP A 42 -7.17 -12.50 24.44
CA ASP A 42 -6.35 -13.64 24.84
C ASP A 42 -5.83 -13.42 26.25
N GLY A 43 -6.36 -14.18 27.21
CA GLY A 43 -6.05 -14.01 28.63
C GLY A 43 -6.31 -12.56 29.10
N ASN A 44 -5.24 -11.82 29.39
CA ASN A 44 -5.27 -10.43 29.84
C ASN A 44 -4.81 -9.43 28.76
N THR A 45 -4.73 -9.86 27.51
CA THR A 45 -4.25 -9.09 26.37
C THR A 45 -5.36 -8.96 25.33
N VAL A 46 -5.59 -7.74 24.86
CA VAL A 46 -6.50 -7.43 23.78
C VAL A 46 -5.69 -7.19 22.51
N HIS A 47 -5.98 -7.99 21.51
CA HIS A 47 -5.48 -7.82 20.16
C HIS A 47 -6.52 -7.03 19.37
N ILE A 48 -6.04 -6.03 18.62
CA ILE A 48 -6.86 -5.15 17.80
C ILE A 48 -6.35 -5.30 16.37
N TYR A 49 -7.22 -5.72 15.47
CA TYR A 49 -6.91 -5.97 14.08
C TYR A 49 -7.77 -5.05 13.21
N PRO A 50 -7.20 -4.35 12.21
CA PRO A 50 -8.02 -3.64 11.23
C PRO A 50 -8.85 -4.63 10.42
N LYS A 51 -10.11 -4.29 10.12
CA LYS A 51 -10.91 -5.08 9.16
C LYS A 51 -10.34 -4.94 7.75
N GLY A 52 -10.54 -5.95 6.91
CA GLY A 52 -9.92 -6.04 5.58
C GLY A 52 -10.21 -4.85 4.66
N GLU A 53 -11.39 -4.22 4.78
CA GLU A 53 -11.73 -3.00 4.03
C GLU A 53 -10.93 -1.78 4.50
N PHE A 54 -10.73 -1.62 5.81
CA PHE A 54 -9.89 -0.56 6.37
C PHE A 54 -8.41 -0.76 6.02
N GLN A 55 -7.95 -2.03 5.97
CA GLN A 55 -6.58 -2.36 5.57
C GLN A 55 -6.27 -1.96 4.12
N LYS A 56 -7.26 -2.01 3.20
CA LYS A 56 -7.10 -1.52 1.82
C LYS A 56 -6.92 -0.01 1.75
N ASN A 57 -7.52 0.74 2.68
CA ASN A 57 -7.39 2.20 2.75
C ASN A 57 -6.12 2.65 3.50
N LEU A 58 -5.61 1.83 4.42
CA LEU A 58 -4.37 2.09 5.15
C LEU A 58 -3.10 1.72 4.38
N ALA A 59 -3.19 0.74 3.49
CA ALA A 59 -2.06 0.38 2.64
C ALA A 59 -1.78 1.58 1.71
N PRO A 60 -0.56 2.17 1.72
CA PRO A 60 -0.18 3.01 0.61
C PRO A 60 -0.39 2.18 -0.66
N PRO A 61 -0.94 2.74 -1.75
CA PRO A 61 -1.06 2.00 -3.00
C PRO A 61 0.30 1.38 -3.25
N ASN A 62 0.37 0.06 -3.39
CA ASN A 62 1.64 -0.62 -3.57
C ASN A 62 2.15 -0.24 -4.97
N GLN A 63 2.76 0.94 -5.10
CA GLN A 63 3.08 1.57 -6.38
C GLN A 63 4.05 0.70 -7.17
N ALA A 64 4.91 -0.04 -6.47
CA ALA A 64 5.74 -1.11 -7.02
C ALA A 64 4.92 -2.13 -7.82
N ALA A 65 3.86 -2.70 -7.22
CA ALA A 65 3.00 -3.68 -7.88
C ALA A 65 2.13 -3.07 -9.01
N SER A 66 2.05 -1.74 -9.08
CA SER A 66 1.33 -1.03 -10.14
C SER A 66 2.23 -0.64 -11.31
N ILE A 67 3.55 -0.46 -11.11
CA ILE A 67 4.51 -0.17 -12.19
C ILE A 67 4.64 -1.37 -13.14
N ASP A 68 4.70 -2.58 -12.59
CA ASP A 68 4.75 -3.83 -13.39
C ASP A 68 3.46 -4.05 -14.20
N LYS A 69 2.36 -3.39 -13.82
CA LYS A 69 1.07 -3.44 -14.53
C LYS A 69 0.96 -2.40 -15.65
N ILE A 70 1.96 -1.54 -15.84
CA ILE A 70 1.96 -0.58 -16.94
C ILE A 70 2.22 -1.33 -18.25
N ILE A 71 1.16 -1.46 -19.05
CA ILE A 71 1.21 -2.03 -20.40
C ILE A 71 1.41 -0.89 -21.39
N LEU A 72 2.55 -0.87 -22.08
CA LEU A 72 2.79 0.06 -23.19
C LEU A 72 2.16 -0.49 -24.47
N ASN A 73 1.51 0.39 -25.24
CA ASN A 73 1.02 0.01 -26.56
C ASN A 73 2.21 -0.34 -27.48
N PRO A 74 2.13 -1.42 -28.29
CA PRO A 74 3.11 -1.69 -29.33
C PRO A 74 3.45 -0.48 -30.22
N ALA A 75 2.47 0.37 -30.54
CA ALA A 75 2.70 1.59 -31.31
C ALA A 75 3.64 2.59 -30.59
N THR A 76 3.62 2.61 -29.26
CA THR A 76 4.51 3.43 -28.43
C THR A 76 5.94 2.87 -28.41
N LEU A 77 6.09 1.54 -28.41
CA LEU A 77 7.39 0.89 -28.56
C LEU A 77 8.01 1.16 -29.93
N GLU A 78 7.22 1.09 -31.01
CA GLU A 78 7.68 1.43 -32.37
C GLU A 78 8.10 2.90 -32.46
N LYS A 79 7.32 3.82 -31.90
CA LYS A 79 7.71 5.25 -31.81
C LYS A 79 9.01 5.44 -31.02
N ALA A 80 9.18 4.72 -29.91
CA ALA A 80 10.40 4.76 -29.11
C ALA A 80 11.62 4.26 -29.90
N LYS A 81 11.48 3.20 -30.73
CA LYS A 81 12.56 2.70 -31.60
C LYS A 81 13.09 3.77 -32.54
N HIS A 82 12.23 4.60 -33.11
CA HIS A 82 12.67 5.72 -33.96
C HIS A 82 13.54 6.74 -33.22
N PHE A 83 13.37 6.89 -31.90
CA PHE A 83 14.19 7.78 -31.07
C PHE A 83 15.40 7.09 -30.44
N ALA A 84 15.40 5.76 -30.34
CA ALA A 84 16.44 4.99 -29.66
C ALA A 84 17.77 4.91 -30.45
N GLY A 85 17.77 5.23 -31.74
CA GLY A 85 18.99 5.25 -32.56
C GLY A 85 19.64 3.87 -32.66
N LYS A 86 20.70 3.63 -31.87
CA LYS A 86 21.46 2.36 -31.82
C LYS A 86 21.17 1.49 -30.58
N PHE A 87 20.32 1.95 -29.67
CA PHE A 87 20.07 1.27 -28.40
C PHE A 87 18.85 0.35 -28.45
N ASP A 88 18.87 -0.70 -27.61
CA ASP A 88 17.75 -1.61 -27.44
C ASP A 88 16.64 -0.94 -26.61
N VAL A 89 15.46 -0.80 -27.22
CA VAL A 89 14.27 -0.20 -26.60
C VAL A 89 13.78 -1.01 -25.41
N TYR A 90 13.89 -2.34 -25.45
CA TYR A 90 13.46 -3.20 -24.35
C TYR A 90 14.38 -3.04 -23.13
N PHE A 91 15.67 -2.81 -23.36
CA PHE A 91 16.60 -2.47 -22.28
C PHE A 91 16.25 -1.12 -21.64
N ALA A 92 16.01 -0.09 -22.47
CA ALA A 92 15.56 1.22 -21.99
C ALA A 92 14.22 1.14 -21.23
N GLU A 93 13.33 0.21 -21.62
CA GLU A 93 12.07 -0.07 -20.93
C GLU A 93 12.27 -0.63 -19.51
N SER A 94 13.19 -1.58 -19.36
CA SER A 94 13.59 -2.13 -18.06
C SER A 94 14.14 -1.04 -17.15
N GLU A 95 15.10 -0.26 -17.64
CA GLU A 95 15.74 0.81 -16.87
C GLU A 95 14.75 1.92 -16.48
N TRP A 96 13.83 2.26 -17.38
CA TRP A 96 12.74 3.19 -17.09
C TRP A 96 11.83 2.69 -15.96
N ARG A 97 11.42 1.40 -15.99
CA ARG A 97 10.62 0.82 -14.91
C ARG A 97 11.38 0.81 -13.57
N SER A 98 12.66 0.47 -13.59
CA SER A 98 13.52 0.54 -12.39
C SER A 98 13.64 1.96 -11.85
N MET A 99 13.75 2.97 -12.73
CA MET A 99 13.71 4.38 -12.32
C MET A 99 12.38 4.76 -11.66
N LEU A 100 11.24 4.36 -12.23
CA LEU A 100 9.92 4.62 -11.64
C LEU A 100 9.75 3.93 -10.28
N PHE A 101 10.27 2.71 -10.15
CA PHE A 101 10.25 1.96 -8.90
C PHE A 101 11.03 2.70 -7.80
N ASN A 102 12.25 3.15 -8.13
CA ASN A 102 13.08 3.91 -7.21
C ASN A 102 12.47 5.26 -6.82
N LYS A 103 11.81 5.94 -7.76
CA LYS A 103 11.14 7.22 -7.52
C LYS A 103 9.81 7.07 -6.78
N LYS A 104 9.26 5.87 -6.67
CA LYS A 104 7.90 5.62 -6.15
C LYS A 104 6.91 6.60 -6.75
N SER A 105 6.89 6.66 -8.09
CA SER A 105 5.97 7.50 -8.82
C SER A 105 5.48 6.79 -10.08
N ILE A 106 4.18 6.92 -10.33
CA ILE A 106 3.53 6.40 -11.53
C ILE A 106 3.18 7.61 -12.39
N PRO A 107 3.69 7.70 -13.62
CA PRO A 107 3.35 8.79 -14.52
C PRO A 107 1.87 8.69 -14.93
N GLU A 108 1.16 9.82 -14.93
CA GLU A 108 -0.23 9.90 -15.42
C GLU A 108 -0.33 9.48 -16.89
N ASN A 109 0.69 9.82 -17.69
CA ASN A 109 0.85 9.35 -19.05
C ASN A 109 2.12 8.50 -19.17
N ALA A 110 1.96 7.19 -19.02
CA ALA A 110 3.04 6.21 -19.13
C ALA A 110 3.75 6.26 -20.49
N GLU A 111 3.00 6.41 -21.58
CA GLU A 111 3.55 6.42 -22.94
C GLU A 111 4.43 7.64 -23.20
N GLY A 112 3.93 8.82 -22.83
CA GLY A 112 4.68 10.08 -22.96
C GLY A 112 5.92 10.11 -22.07
N SER A 113 5.81 9.54 -20.86
CA SER A 113 6.95 9.39 -19.94
C SER A 113 8.02 8.48 -20.54
N PHE A 114 7.64 7.33 -21.09
CA PHE A 114 8.57 6.40 -21.71
C PHE A 114 9.27 7.00 -22.93
N ILE A 115 8.55 7.65 -23.85
CA ILE A 115 9.15 8.29 -25.03
C ILE A 115 10.15 9.38 -24.62
N SER A 116 9.80 10.19 -23.62
CA SER A 116 10.69 11.23 -23.08
C SER A 116 11.95 10.62 -22.46
N TYR A 117 11.80 9.51 -21.74
CA TYR A 117 12.91 8.77 -21.16
C TYR A 117 13.84 8.22 -22.25
N VAL A 118 13.31 7.59 -23.30
CA VAL A 118 14.11 7.04 -24.40
C VAL A 118 14.89 8.13 -25.13
N LYS A 119 14.28 9.30 -25.37
CA LYS A 119 14.98 10.46 -25.96
C LYS A 119 16.14 10.95 -25.09
N TRP A 120 15.93 11.00 -23.77
CA TRP A 120 16.98 11.37 -22.82
C TRP A 120 18.08 10.31 -22.78
N TYR A 121 17.71 9.04 -22.73
CA TYR A 121 18.62 7.91 -22.65
C TYR A 121 19.53 7.82 -23.88
N ALA A 122 18.98 8.04 -25.08
CA ALA A 122 19.73 8.06 -26.34
C ALA A 122 20.66 9.27 -26.50
N LYS A 123 20.49 10.34 -25.71
CA LYS A 123 21.37 11.52 -25.71
C LYS A 123 22.48 11.40 -24.68
N ASN A 124 22.22 10.73 -23.57
CA ASN A 124 23.10 10.64 -22.41
C ASN A 124 24.01 9.39 -22.41
N ASN A 125 23.83 8.48 -23.36
CA ASN A 125 24.69 7.33 -23.63
C ASN A 125 25.10 7.32 -25.10
#